data_AF-A0A4Q4CJZ1-F1
#
_entry.id   AF-A0A4Q4CJZ1-F1
#
_cell.length_a   1.000
_cell.length_b   1.000
_cell.length_c   1.000
_cell.angle_alpha   90.00
_cell.angle_beta   90.00
_cell.angle_gamma   90.00
#
_symmetry.space_group_name_H-M   'P 1'
#
loop_
_entity.id
_entity.type
_entity.pdbx_description
1 polymer ?
#
loop_
_entity_poly.entity_id
_entity_poly.type
_entity_poly.pdbx_seq_one_letter_code
_entity_poly.pdbx_strand_id
1 'polypeptide(L)'
;MTPAVMAEAPLESYTLRAYVGAHDWYEKAEMVHGVADAETLRKSYHGSGMMVSMRRGKGEVLTAASCEWVMGLKRGCVYTQQITRTVLDRFSKAPSPGAGVAPQSSRP
;
A
#
# COMPACT_ATOMS: atom_id res chain seq x y z
N MET A 1 2.09 -4.23 -10.74
CA MET A 1 2.05 -3.93 -9.30
C MET A 1 0.68 -3.44 -8.94
N THR A 2 -0.05 -4.23 -8.17
CA THR A 2 -1.18 -3.76 -7.37
C THR A 2 -0.67 -3.70 -5.92
N PRO A 3 -1.04 -2.70 -5.11
CA PRO A 3 -0.55 -2.58 -3.74
C PRO A 3 -0.83 -3.84 -2.92
N ALA A 4 0.09 -4.14 -2.00
CA ALA A 4 0.02 -5.28 -1.10
C ALA A 4 -0.12 -6.64 -1.79
N VAL A 5 0.10 -6.77 -3.11
CA VAL A 5 0.18 -8.09 -3.75
C VAL A 5 1.46 -8.78 -3.29
N MET A 6 1.35 -10.06 -2.90
CA MET A 6 2.51 -10.84 -2.44
C MET A 6 3.10 -11.75 -3.52
N ALA A 7 2.58 -11.69 -4.75
CA ALA A 7 3.08 -12.48 -5.86
C ALA A 7 3.07 -11.69 -7.17
N GLU A 8 4.25 -11.31 -7.63
CA GLU A 8 4.44 -10.61 -8.90
C GLU A 8 5.03 -11.50 -9.99
N ALA A 9 5.67 -12.61 -9.59
CA ALA A 9 6.30 -13.57 -10.47
C ALA A 9 6.14 -15.00 -9.92
N PRO A 10 5.99 -16.03 -10.78
CA PRO A 10 5.93 -17.43 -10.36
C PRO A 10 7.16 -17.84 -9.54
N LEU A 11 6.99 -18.82 -8.64
CA LEU A 11 8.04 -19.35 -7.76
C LEU A 11 9.30 -19.81 -8.51
N GLU A 12 9.14 -20.35 -9.72
CA GLU A 12 10.22 -20.86 -10.57
C GLU A 12 11.02 -19.75 -11.28
N SER A 13 10.53 -18.51 -11.27
CA SER A 13 11.14 -17.42 -12.02
C SER A 13 12.05 -16.56 -11.14
N TYR A 14 13.24 -17.08 -10.82
CA TYR A 14 14.33 -16.30 -10.21
C TYR A 14 15.01 -15.37 -11.23
N THR A 15 14.21 -14.64 -12.01
CA THR A 15 14.73 -13.66 -12.97
C THR A 15 14.96 -12.33 -12.26
N LEU A 16 15.97 -11.57 -12.67
CA LEU A 16 16.33 -10.23 -12.16
C LEU A 16 15.20 -9.17 -12.28
N ARG A 17 13.98 -9.54 -12.69
CA ARG A 17 12.83 -8.67 -12.92
C ARG A 17 11.72 -8.79 -11.87
N ALA A 18 11.78 -9.77 -10.97
CA ALA A 18 10.83 -9.87 -9.87
C ALA A 18 11.30 -8.99 -8.69
N TYR A 19 10.48 -8.02 -8.27
CA TYR A 19 10.75 -7.22 -7.06
C TYR A 19 10.19 -7.94 -5.82
N VAL A 20 9.03 -8.61 -5.97
CA VAL A 20 8.46 -9.50 -4.95
C VAL A 20 8.18 -10.88 -5.59
N GLY A 21 8.94 -11.90 -5.16
CA GLY A 21 8.72 -13.29 -5.57
C GLY A 21 7.48 -13.90 -4.92
N ALA A 22 7.04 -15.08 -5.39
CA ALA A 22 5.87 -15.76 -4.82
C ALA A 22 6.12 -16.50 -3.50
N HIS A 23 7.34 -16.53 -2.97
CA HIS A 23 7.67 -17.33 -1.78
C HIS A 23 6.82 -16.94 -0.56
N ASP A 24 6.82 -15.66 -0.18
CA ASP A 24 6.06 -15.13 0.96
C ASP A 24 4.54 -15.38 0.81
N TRP A 25 4.04 -15.46 -0.43
CA TRP A 25 2.63 -15.77 -0.70
C TRP A 25 2.26 -17.20 -0.31
N TYR A 26 3.11 -18.17 -0.69
CA TYR A 26 2.90 -19.58 -0.37
C TYR A 26 3.12 -19.84 1.12
N GLU A 27 4.18 -19.28 1.70
CA GLU A 27 4.43 -19.41 3.14
C GLU A 27 3.28 -18.84 3.98
N LYS A 28 2.72 -17.68 3.59
CA LYS A 28 1.53 -17.15 4.26
C LYS A 28 0.33 -18.09 4.16
N ALA A 29 0.08 -18.68 2.99
CA ALA A 29 -1.03 -19.60 2.81
C ALA A 29 -0.89 -20.82 3.73
N GLU A 30 0.30 -21.41 3.83
CA GLU A 30 0.57 -22.51 4.76
C GLU A 30 0.44 -22.08 6.22
N MET A 31 1.03 -20.94 6.63
CA MET A 31 0.96 -20.48 8.01
C MET A 31 -0.46 -20.16 8.48
N VAL A 32 -1.28 -19.57 7.62
CA VAL A 32 -2.64 -19.10 7.98
C VAL A 32 -3.69 -20.21 7.81
N HIS A 33 -3.53 -21.09 6.82
CA HIS A 33 -4.53 -22.07 6.44
C HIS A 33 -4.09 -23.54 6.61
N GLY A 34 -2.83 -23.78 6.93
CA GLY A 34 -2.25 -25.13 7.08
C GLY A 34 -1.93 -25.83 5.74
N VAL A 35 -2.27 -25.21 4.61
CA VAL A 35 -2.03 -25.75 3.26
C VAL A 35 -1.95 -24.62 2.24
N ALA A 36 -1.06 -24.76 1.24
CA ALA A 36 -0.99 -23.89 0.07
C ALA A 36 -1.63 -24.57 -1.15
N ASP A 37 -2.95 -24.46 -1.28
CA ASP A 37 -3.71 -24.87 -2.46
C ASP A 37 -4.26 -23.64 -3.21
N ALA A 38 -4.91 -23.86 -4.35
CA ALA A 38 -5.42 -22.76 -5.18
C ALA A 38 -6.41 -21.84 -4.43
N GLU A 39 -7.19 -22.38 -3.49
CA GLU A 39 -8.16 -21.60 -2.73
C GLU A 39 -7.46 -20.76 -1.66
N THR A 40 -6.57 -21.36 -0.87
CA THR A 40 -5.85 -20.67 0.21
C THR A 40 -4.86 -19.64 -0.34
N LEU A 41 -4.24 -19.93 -1.48
CA LEU A 41 -3.41 -18.98 -2.23
C LEU A 41 -4.26 -17.78 -2.66
N ARG A 42 -5.43 -17.99 -3.28
CA ARG A 42 -6.30 -16.86 -3.68
C ARG A 42 -6.69 -15.98 -2.47
N LYS A 43 -6.95 -16.58 -1.30
CA LYS A 43 -7.25 -15.84 -0.05
C LYS A 43 -6.04 -15.08 0.49
N SER A 44 -4.83 -15.57 0.24
CA SER A 44 -3.57 -14.98 0.73
C SER A 44 -2.89 -14.03 -0.26
N TYR A 45 -3.47 -13.81 -1.44
CA TYR A 45 -2.87 -13.06 -2.54
C TYR A 45 -2.46 -11.62 -2.18
N HIS A 46 -3.23 -11.00 -1.28
CA HIS A 46 -2.90 -9.69 -0.73
C HIS A 46 -2.34 -9.83 0.70
N GLY A 47 -1.21 -9.19 0.94
CA GLY A 47 -0.66 -8.89 2.25
C GLY A 47 -1.32 -7.66 2.88
N SER A 48 -0.58 -6.97 3.72
CA SER A 48 -1.01 -5.70 4.31
C SER A 48 -0.13 -4.56 3.79
N GLY A 49 -0.75 -3.50 3.32
CA GLY A 49 -0.08 -2.24 3.00
C GLY A 49 -0.64 -1.15 3.90
N MET A 50 0.24 -0.38 4.54
CA MET A 50 -0.15 0.75 5.37
C MET A 50 0.15 2.07 4.66
N MET A 51 -0.84 2.94 4.56
CA MET A 51 -0.66 4.34 4.22
C MET A 51 -0.85 5.18 5.47
N VAL A 52 -0.03 6.22 5.63
CA VAL A 52 -0.11 7.09 6.80
C VAL A 52 -0.23 8.55 6.38
N SER A 53 -1.21 9.24 6.96
CA SER A 53 -1.42 10.69 6.83
C SER A 53 -1.11 11.34 8.17
N MET A 54 -0.23 12.36 8.17
CA MET A 54 0.20 13.06 9.38
C MET A 54 0.09 14.56 9.16
N ARG A 55 -0.40 15.29 10.16
CA ARG A 55 -0.48 16.76 10.15
C ARG A 55 0.44 17.37 11.18
N ARG A 56 1.15 18.44 10.80
CA ARG A 56 1.94 19.26 11.73
C ARG A 56 1.84 20.73 11.33
N GLY A 57 1.30 21.55 12.23
CA GLY A 57 1.04 22.96 11.95
C GLY A 57 0.10 23.13 10.75
N LYS A 58 0.52 23.93 9.77
CA LYS A 58 -0.23 24.16 8.51
C LYS A 58 0.06 23.12 7.41
N GLY A 59 0.98 22.18 7.66
CA GLY A 59 1.39 21.16 6.69
C GLY A 59 0.76 19.79 6.94
N GLU A 60 0.63 19.01 5.88
CA GLU A 60 0.21 17.61 5.92
C GLU A 60 1.16 16.76 5.06
N VAL A 61 1.50 15.57 5.53
CA VAL A 61 2.31 14.57 4.83
C VAL A 61 1.48 13.32 4.65
N LEU A 62 1.50 12.73 3.46
CA LEU A 62 1.02 11.37 3.22
C LEU A 62 2.18 10.52 2.71
N THR A 63 2.34 9.32 3.27
CA THR A 63 3.26 8.31 2.78
C THR A 63 2.54 7.01 2.45
N ALA A 64 2.84 6.44 1.28
CA ALA A 64 2.42 5.10 0.90
C ALA A 64 3.40 4.01 1.37
N ALA A 65 4.56 4.41 1.90
CA ALA A 65 5.61 3.55 2.44
C ALA A 65 6.01 2.35 1.54
N SER A 66 5.86 2.47 0.21
CA SER A 66 6.16 1.39 -0.72
C SER A 66 6.57 1.91 -2.11
N CYS A 67 7.68 1.38 -2.62
CA CYS A 67 8.16 1.62 -3.99
C CYS A 67 7.15 1.13 -5.04
N GLU A 68 6.39 0.10 -4.70
CA GLU A 68 5.38 -0.51 -5.57
C GLU A 68 4.25 0.44 -5.91
N TRP A 69 4.05 1.49 -5.12
CA TRP A 69 3.08 2.52 -5.41
C TRP A 69 3.40 3.25 -6.72
N VAL A 70 4.66 3.65 -6.90
CA VAL A 70 5.13 4.35 -8.11
C VAL A 70 5.05 3.43 -9.32
N MET A 71 5.42 2.16 -9.15
CA MET A 71 5.29 1.16 -10.21
C MET A 71 3.83 0.88 -10.59
N GLY A 72 2.92 0.85 -9.62
CA GLY A 72 1.47 0.75 -9.85
C GLY A 72 0.95 1.92 -10.67
N LEU A 73 1.35 3.16 -10.34
CA LEU A 73 0.99 4.35 -11.12
C LEU A 73 1.50 4.26 -12.57
N LYS A 74 2.79 3.91 -12.76
CA LYS A 74 3.40 3.74 -14.09
C LYS A 74 2.69 2.69 -14.94
N ARG A 75 2.21 1.60 -14.33
CA ARG A 75 1.54 0.49 -15.02
C ARG A 75 0.01 0.63 -15.09
N GLY A 76 -0.55 1.75 -14.63
CA GLY A 76 -1.99 1.99 -14.72
C GLY A 76 -2.84 1.20 -13.72
N CYS A 77 -2.29 0.83 -12.57
CA CYS A 77 -3.07 0.16 -11.52
C CYS A 77 -4.21 1.06 -11.03
N VAL A 78 -5.45 0.56 -11.13
CA VAL A 78 -6.66 1.31 -10.79
C VAL A 78 -6.64 1.79 -9.33
N TYR A 79 -6.18 0.94 -8.41
CA TYR A 79 -6.14 1.26 -6.98
C TYR A 79 -5.18 2.42 -6.67
N THR A 80 -3.92 2.34 -7.12
CA THR A 80 -2.95 3.42 -6.86
C THR A 80 -3.39 4.71 -7.51
N GLN A 81 -3.93 4.66 -8.73
CA GLN A 81 -4.44 5.83 -9.42
C GLN A 81 -5.60 6.49 -8.69
N GLN A 82 -6.62 5.72 -8.27
CA GLN A 82 -7.79 6.26 -7.59
C GLN A 82 -7.40 6.87 -6.24
N ILE A 83 -6.60 6.16 -5.45
CA ILE A 83 -6.16 6.66 -4.13
C ILE A 83 -5.29 7.90 -4.31
N THR A 84 -4.32 7.90 -5.23
CA THR A 84 -3.48 9.08 -5.50
C THR A 84 -4.31 10.27 -5.95
N ARG A 85 -5.29 10.09 -6.85
CA ARG A 85 -6.20 11.19 -7.26
C ARG A 85 -6.95 11.76 -6.06
N THR A 86 -7.52 10.89 -5.23
CA THR A 86 -8.29 11.28 -4.04
C THR A 86 -7.44 12.12 -3.08
N VAL A 87 -6.18 11.72 -2.87
CA VAL A 87 -5.22 12.43 -2.02
C VAL A 87 -4.86 13.78 -2.60
N LEU A 88 -4.52 13.83 -3.90
CA LEU A 88 -4.15 15.06 -4.57
C LEU A 88 -5.32 16.05 -4.59
N ASP A 89 -6.53 15.59 -4.90
CA ASP A 89 -7.74 16.42 -4.85
C ASP A 89 -7.96 17.00 -3.46
N ARG A 90 -7.74 16.22 -2.40
CA ARG A 90 -7.83 16.68 -1.01
C ARG A 90 -6.76 17.75 -0.69
N PHE A 91 -5.53 17.55 -1.14
CA PHE A 91 -4.42 18.50 -0.91
C PHE A 91 -4.57 19.79 -1.72
N SER A 92 -5.10 19.70 -2.94
CA SER A 92 -5.34 20.85 -3.81
C SER A 92 -6.53 21.70 -3.35
N LYS A 93 -7.51 21.12 -2.64
CA LYS A 93 -8.68 21.82 -2.07
C LYS A 93 -8.37 22.52 -0.73
N ALA A 94 -7.13 22.97 -0.50
CA ALA A 94 -6.64 23.49 0.77
C ALA A 94 -7.70 24.34 1.52
N PRO A 95 -7.92 24.11 2.84
CA PRO A 95 -8.86 24.91 3.60
C PRO A 95 -8.36 26.36 3.71
N SER A 96 -9.29 27.32 3.75
CA SER A 96 -8.96 28.74 3.96
C SER A 96 -8.06 28.91 5.19
N PRO A 97 -7.09 29.84 5.18
CA PRO A 97 -6.24 30.10 6.33
C PRO A 97 -7.10 30.53 7.53
N GLY A 98 -7.39 29.60 8.45
CA GLY A 98 -8.27 29.86 9.60
C GLY A 98 -8.88 28.64 10.31
N ALA A 99 -8.86 27.44 9.70
CA ALA A 99 -9.32 26.23 10.40
C ALA A 99 -8.27 25.79 11.45
N GLY A 100 -8.42 26.28 12.68
CA GLY A 100 -7.53 26.01 13.80
C GLY A 100 -7.35 24.52 14.09
N VAL A 101 -6.11 24.10 14.28
CA VAL A 101 -5.75 22.77 14.79
C VAL A 101 -5.70 22.88 16.31
N ALA A 102 -6.61 22.21 17.01
CA ALA A 102 -6.51 22.05 18.45
C ALA A 102 -5.18 21.34 18.79
N PRO A 103 -4.46 21.77 19.85
CA PRO A 103 -3.20 21.15 20.21
C PRO A 103 -3.44 19.67 20.54
N GLN A 104 -2.67 18.79 19.90
CA GLN A 104 -2.60 17.39 20.32
C GLN A 104 -2.05 17.40 21.74
N SER A 105 -2.89 17.05 22.71
CA SER A 105 -2.45 16.90 24.09
C SER A 105 -1.33 15.87 24.10
N SER A 106 -0.13 16.29 24.51
CA SER A 106 0.92 15.38 24.93
C SER A 106 0.32 14.53 26.04
N ARG A 107 -0.01 13.26 25.74
CA ARG A 107 -0.27 12.29 26.80
C ARG A 107 1.05 11.99 27.51
N PRO A 108 0.99 11.76 28.83
CA PRO A 108 2.16 11.65 29.70
C PRO A 108 3.06 10.48 29.34
#